data_AF-A0A4U5NUA2-F1
#
_entry.id   AF-A0A4U5NUA2-F1
#
_cell.length_a   1.000
_cell.length_b   1.000
_cell.length_c   1.000
_cell.angle_alpha   90.00
_cell.angle_beta   90.00
_cell.angle_gamma   90.00
#
_symmetry.space_group_name_H-M   'P 1'
#
loop_
_entity.id
_entity.type
_entity.pdbx_description
1 polymer ?
#
loop_
_entity_poly.entity_id
_entity_poly.type
_entity_poly.pdbx_seq_one_letter_code
_entity_poly.pdbx_strand_id
1 'polypeptide(L)'
;MLRLFVIFVAVLSLPIAAAALSHETIVEGAKRCCRPEPEMQECCVRKIQNGSAKIGCPPPEWKIVGACFEKFFWNTSVIERNVYKCCDLLHTSRCRRACSFAYRIPSLSPEIRDQITFDADCIDLTQLVDDCRKDSILKQHECLGRCLRLRRENPPGFHFDQLTHCPGMDIESLDGCIGPSNLLDFY
;
A
#
# COMPACT_ATOMS: atom_id res chain seq x y z
N MET A 1 -26.74 -11.36 -53.55
CA MET A 1 -25.51 -11.94 -52.99
C MET A 1 -24.89 -10.93 -52.03
N LEU A 2 -25.06 -11.18 -50.73
CA LEU A 2 -24.62 -10.34 -49.61
C LEU A 2 -23.13 -10.62 -49.32
N ARG A 3 -22.28 -9.60 -49.22
CA ARG A 3 -20.95 -9.73 -48.58
C ARG A 3 -20.83 -8.69 -47.48
N LEU A 4 -20.84 -9.19 -46.24
CA LEU A 4 -20.67 -8.45 -45.00
C LEU A 4 -19.33 -7.70 -45.00
N PHE A 5 -19.39 -6.40 -44.72
CA PHE A 5 -18.25 -5.64 -44.20
C PHE A 5 -18.07 -6.00 -42.73
N VAL A 6 -17.00 -6.73 -42.41
CA VAL A 6 -16.56 -6.93 -41.03
C VAL A 6 -15.78 -5.68 -40.62
N ILE A 7 -16.44 -4.80 -39.88
CA ILE A 7 -15.79 -3.69 -39.18
C ILE A 7 -15.05 -4.29 -37.99
N PHE A 8 -13.73 -4.44 -38.11
CA PHE A 8 -12.86 -4.67 -36.97
C PHE A 8 -12.81 -3.39 -36.13
N VAL A 9 -13.67 -3.32 -35.11
CA VAL A 9 -13.50 -2.36 -34.02
C VAL A 9 -12.30 -2.84 -33.21
N ALA A 10 -11.12 -2.33 -33.52
CA ALA A 10 -9.98 -2.41 -32.64
C ALA A 10 -10.33 -1.63 -31.37
N VAL A 11 -10.77 -2.35 -30.35
CA VAL A 11 -10.90 -1.84 -28.98
C VAL A 11 -9.48 -1.52 -28.53
N LEU A 12 -9.07 -0.27 -28.73
CA LEU A 12 -7.90 0.34 -28.13
C LEU A 12 -8.06 0.18 -26.61
N SER A 13 -7.35 -0.79 -26.05
CA SER A 13 -7.01 -0.86 -24.64
C SER A 13 -6.17 0.37 -24.31
N LEU A 14 -6.86 1.48 -24.02
CA LEU A 14 -6.26 2.66 -23.41
C LEU A 14 -5.76 2.21 -22.03
N PRO A 15 -4.43 2.19 -21.77
CA PRO A 15 -4.00 2.25 -20.39
C PRO A 15 -4.57 3.55 -19.85
N ILE A 16 -5.39 3.47 -18.80
CA ILE A 16 -5.79 4.64 -18.03
C ILE A 16 -4.49 5.13 -17.39
N ALA A 17 -3.72 5.91 -18.14
CA ALA A 17 -2.64 6.72 -17.61
C ALA A 17 -3.35 7.74 -16.73
N ALA A 18 -3.48 7.41 -15.45
CA ALA A 18 -3.98 8.35 -14.45
C ALA A 18 -3.16 9.63 -14.62
N ALA A 19 -3.85 10.70 -15.03
CA ALA A 19 -3.20 11.95 -15.40
C ALA A 19 -2.44 12.47 -14.17
N ALA A 20 -1.17 12.83 -14.37
CA ALA A 20 -0.39 13.46 -13.31
C ALA A 20 -1.09 14.75 -12.85
N LEU A 21 -1.14 14.99 -11.53
CA LEU A 21 -1.72 16.20 -10.97
C LEU A 21 -1.01 17.45 -11.52
N SER A 22 -1.78 18.45 -11.92
CA SER A 22 -1.22 19.72 -12.38
C SER A 22 -0.52 20.46 -11.23
N HIS A 23 0.50 21.27 -11.54
CA HIS A 23 1.18 22.09 -10.54
C HIS A 23 0.21 23.00 -9.78
N GLU A 24 -0.75 23.62 -10.47
CA GLU A 24 -1.79 24.46 -9.87
C GLU A 24 -2.65 23.70 -8.85
N THR A 25 -3.07 22.47 -9.19
CA THR A 25 -3.83 21.61 -8.28
C THR A 25 -3.02 21.29 -7.02
N ILE A 26 -1.72 20.99 -7.19
CA ILE A 26 -0.82 20.70 -6.07
C ILE A 26 -0.67 21.92 -5.15
N VAL A 27 -0.48 23.11 -5.72
CA VAL A 27 -0.36 24.36 -4.97
C VAL A 27 -1.65 24.66 -4.20
N GLU A 28 -2.82 24.50 -4.82
CA GLU A 28 -4.10 24.72 -4.15
C GLU A 28 -4.34 23.72 -3.02
N GLY A 29 -4.00 22.45 -3.24
CA GLY A 29 -4.00 21.44 -2.19
C GLY A 29 -3.10 21.83 -1.01
N ALA A 30 -1.91 22.37 -1.29
CA ALA A 30 -0.96 22.77 -0.24
C ALA A 30 -1.50 23.94 0.60
N LYS A 31 -2.14 24.94 -0.03
CA LYS A 31 -2.82 26.02 0.70
C LYS A 31 -3.92 25.52 1.63
N ARG A 32 -4.62 24.46 1.21
CA ARG A 32 -5.76 23.91 1.96
C ARG A 32 -5.37 22.93 3.06
N CYS A 33 -4.34 22.13 2.83
CA CYS A 33 -4.01 20.98 3.67
C CYS A 33 -2.75 21.16 4.50
N CYS A 34 -1.86 22.09 4.15
CA CYS A 34 -0.64 22.37 4.89
C CYS A 34 -0.79 23.63 5.72
N ARG A 35 0.11 23.79 6.70
CA ARG A 35 0.16 25.02 7.48
C ARG A 35 0.46 26.24 6.57
N PRO A 36 -0.02 27.43 6.94
CA PRO A 36 0.04 28.61 6.07
C PRO A 36 1.44 29.20 5.92
N GLU A 37 2.42 28.82 6.74
CA GLU A 37 3.78 29.34 6.62
C GLU A 37 4.37 29.00 5.24
N PRO A 38 5.00 29.98 4.53
CA PRO A 38 5.51 29.77 3.18
C PRO A 38 6.44 28.56 3.05
N GLU A 39 7.35 28.37 4.00
CA GLU A 39 8.27 27.23 4.05
C GLU A 39 7.54 25.89 4.12
N MET A 40 6.41 25.83 4.83
CA MET A 40 5.59 24.62 4.94
C MET A 40 4.82 24.34 3.65
N GLN A 41 4.26 25.39 3.04
CA GLN A 41 3.58 25.26 1.76
C GLN A 41 4.53 24.81 0.64
N GLU A 42 5.68 25.46 0.49
CA GLU A 42 6.72 25.08 -0.48
C GLU A 42 7.20 23.65 -0.26
N CYS A 43 7.42 23.28 1.01
CA CYS A 43 7.79 21.93 1.39
C CYS A 43 6.75 20.89 0.95
N CYS A 44 5.47 21.15 1.19
CA CYS A 44 4.38 20.31 0.74
C CYS A 44 4.33 20.18 -0.78
N VAL A 45 4.35 21.30 -1.52
CA VAL A 45 4.31 21.29 -2.99
C VAL A 45 5.43 20.42 -3.55
N ARG A 46 6.67 20.66 -3.11
CA ARG A 46 7.85 19.87 -3.54
C ARG A 46 7.69 18.38 -3.23
N LYS A 47 7.13 18.02 -2.07
CA LYS A 47 6.90 16.62 -1.70
C LYS A 47 5.91 15.92 -2.61
N ILE A 48 4.80 16.59 -2.92
CA ILE A 48 3.75 16.05 -3.79
C ILE A 48 4.29 15.86 -5.20
N GLN A 49 5.01 16.85 -5.73
CA GLN A 49 5.64 16.78 -7.06
C GLN A 49 6.68 15.66 -7.17
N ASN A 50 7.48 15.45 -6.12
CA ASN A 50 8.50 14.41 -6.11
C ASN A 50 7.96 13.02 -5.74
N GLY A 51 6.65 12.88 -5.48
CA GLY A 51 6.06 11.61 -5.02
C GLY A 51 6.70 11.07 -3.75
N SER A 52 7.18 11.95 -2.85
CA SER A 52 8.01 11.53 -1.72
C SER A 52 7.22 11.35 -0.43
N ALA A 53 7.00 10.08 -0.05
CA ALA A 53 6.59 9.71 1.31
C ALA A 53 7.75 9.71 2.33
N LYS A 54 9.00 9.85 1.86
CA LYS A 54 10.21 9.89 2.70
C LYS A 54 10.36 11.30 3.30
N ILE A 55 10.01 11.45 4.58
CA ILE A 55 10.33 12.51 5.58
C ILE A 55 10.57 13.96 5.08
N GLY A 56 9.96 14.93 5.78
CA GLY A 56 10.43 16.32 5.79
C GLY A 56 9.44 17.33 5.21
N CYS A 57 8.35 17.59 5.93
CA CYS A 57 8.09 18.90 6.53
C CYS A 57 8.03 18.64 8.05
N PRO A 58 8.34 19.57 8.95
CA PRO A 58 8.48 19.29 10.39
C PRO A 58 7.30 18.45 10.95
N PRO A 59 7.60 17.36 11.71
CA PRO A 59 6.59 16.48 12.28
C PRO A 59 5.65 17.24 13.23
N PRO A 60 4.41 16.75 13.50
CA PRO A 60 3.91 15.39 13.30
C PRO A 60 2.83 15.20 12.20
N GLU A 61 2.69 16.12 11.24
CA GLU A 61 1.42 16.28 10.52
C GLU A 61 1.23 15.44 9.25
N TRP A 62 2.25 14.73 8.74
CA TRP A 62 2.17 14.17 7.38
C TRP A 62 1.06 13.13 7.16
N LYS A 63 0.66 12.38 8.20
CA LYS A 63 -0.51 11.49 8.08
C LYS A 63 -1.81 12.28 7.87
N ILE A 64 -1.99 13.37 8.63
CA ILE A 64 -3.18 14.23 8.58
C ILE A 64 -3.18 15.03 7.28
N VAL A 65 -2.06 15.67 6.97
CA VAL A 65 -1.83 16.43 5.74
C VAL A 65 -1.99 15.54 4.51
N GLY A 66 -1.37 14.35 4.52
CA GLY A 66 -1.50 13.38 3.43
C GLY A 66 -2.94 12.92 3.22
N ALA A 67 -3.67 12.61 4.31
CA ALA A 67 -5.09 12.28 4.22
C ALA A 67 -5.94 13.44 3.69
N CYS A 68 -5.64 14.69 4.10
CA CYS A 68 -6.30 15.87 3.56
C CYS A 68 -6.05 16.02 2.05
N PHE A 69 -4.81 15.85 1.61
CA PHE A 69 -4.47 15.88 0.19
C PHE A 69 -5.22 14.83 -0.61
N GLU A 70 -5.31 13.58 -0.12
CA GLU A 70 -6.08 12.55 -0.81
C GLU A 70 -7.57 12.90 -0.91
N LYS A 71 -8.15 13.45 0.15
CA LYS A 71 -9.54 13.92 0.12
C LYS A 71 -9.73 15.06 -0.88
N PHE A 72 -8.76 15.97 -0.97
CA PHE A 72 -8.79 17.09 -1.91
C PHE A 72 -8.62 16.64 -3.37
N PHE A 73 -7.63 15.77 -3.66
CA PHE A 73 -7.33 15.32 -5.02
C PHE A 73 -8.30 14.25 -5.53
N TRP A 74 -8.73 13.34 -4.65
CA TRP A 74 -9.37 12.07 -5.03
C TRP A 74 -10.71 11.80 -4.32
N ASN A 75 -11.17 12.69 -3.43
CA ASN A 75 -12.39 12.51 -2.63
C ASN A 75 -12.42 11.18 -1.82
N THR A 76 -11.24 10.68 -1.44
CA THR A 76 -11.09 9.46 -0.62
C THR A 76 -9.79 9.56 0.19
N SER A 77 -9.58 8.71 1.19
CA SER A 77 -8.28 8.63 1.86
C SER A 77 -7.91 7.21 2.27
N VAL A 78 -6.87 6.70 1.62
CA VAL A 78 -6.21 5.42 1.90
C VAL A 78 -5.25 5.57 3.09
N ILE A 79 -4.62 6.75 3.22
CA ILE A 79 -3.73 7.10 4.33
C ILE A 79 -4.51 7.11 5.65
N GLU A 80 -5.70 7.73 5.68
CA GLU A 80 -6.57 7.77 6.87
C GLU A 80 -7.01 6.37 7.31
N ARG A 81 -7.32 5.49 6.35
CA ARG A 81 -7.65 4.07 6.57
C ARG A 81 -6.44 3.22 7.00
N ASN A 82 -5.24 3.79 7.03
CA ASN A 82 -3.99 3.14 7.41
C ASN A 82 -3.68 1.88 6.58
N VAL A 83 -4.00 1.89 5.28
CA VAL A 83 -3.78 0.74 4.39
C VAL A 83 -2.30 0.32 4.34
N TYR A 84 -1.38 1.29 4.47
CA TYR A 84 0.06 1.06 4.57
C TYR A 84 0.49 0.13 5.73
N LYS A 85 -0.35 -0.11 6.74
CA LYS A 85 -0.06 -1.09 7.82
C LYS A 85 -0.07 -2.53 7.30
N CYS A 86 -0.79 -2.82 6.22
CA CYS A 86 -0.76 -4.15 5.62
C CYS A 86 0.62 -4.53 5.09
N CYS A 87 1.47 -3.53 4.80
CA CYS A 87 2.83 -3.75 4.37
C CYS A 87 3.70 -4.45 5.43
N ASP A 88 3.26 -4.52 6.69
CA ASP A 88 3.96 -5.28 7.74
C ASP A 88 3.94 -6.79 7.49
N LEU A 89 3.03 -7.28 6.62
CA LEU A 89 2.96 -8.67 6.16
C LEU A 89 4.09 -9.05 5.19
N LEU A 90 4.83 -8.08 4.66
CA LEU A 90 5.95 -8.34 3.76
C LEU A 90 7.20 -8.72 4.54
N HIS A 91 7.91 -9.75 4.08
CA HIS A 91 9.07 -10.29 4.79
C HIS A 91 10.20 -9.27 4.96
N THR A 92 10.73 -8.75 3.85
CA THR A 92 11.95 -7.93 3.88
C THR A 92 11.66 -6.48 4.26
N SER A 93 12.55 -5.87 5.06
CA SER A 93 12.44 -4.45 5.42
C SER A 93 12.44 -3.50 4.21
N ARG A 94 13.09 -3.92 3.11
CA ARG A 94 13.05 -3.21 1.82
C ARG A 94 11.62 -3.17 1.27
N CYS A 95 10.95 -4.32 1.22
CA CYS A 95 9.59 -4.42 0.72
C CYS A 95 8.55 -3.75 1.61
N ARG A 96 8.64 -3.93 2.93
CA ARG A 96 7.76 -3.22 3.88
C ARG A 96 7.84 -1.70 3.67
N ARG A 97 9.06 -1.16 3.52
CA ARG A 97 9.28 0.27 3.27
C ARG A 97 8.75 0.70 1.91
N ALA A 98 9.06 -0.03 0.85
CA ALA A 98 8.58 0.29 -0.50
C ALA A 98 7.05 0.32 -0.56
N CYS A 99 6.39 -0.70 -0.01
CA CYS A 99 4.94 -0.77 0.12
C CYS A 99 4.39 0.36 0.98
N SER A 100 4.97 0.58 2.17
CA SER A 100 4.50 1.62 3.08
C SER A 100 4.61 3.01 2.45
N PHE A 101 5.67 3.27 1.66
CA PHE A 101 5.80 4.51 0.92
C PHE A 101 4.75 4.63 -0.17
N ALA A 102 4.56 3.62 -1.01
CA ALA A 102 3.55 3.63 -2.07
C ALA A 102 2.15 3.99 -1.54
N TYR A 103 1.73 3.37 -0.44
CA TYR A 103 0.44 3.65 0.20
C TYR A 103 0.40 4.93 1.04
N ARG A 104 1.48 5.71 1.10
CA ARG A 104 1.57 7.00 1.81
C ARG A 104 1.90 8.19 0.91
N ILE A 105 1.95 8.00 -0.42
CA ILE A 105 2.14 9.10 -1.39
C ILE A 105 0.76 9.64 -1.80
N PRO A 106 0.30 10.78 -1.25
CA PRO A 106 -1.06 11.26 -1.50
C PRO A 106 -1.32 11.72 -2.96
N SER A 107 -0.27 11.97 -3.76
CA SER A 107 -0.39 12.23 -5.20
C SER A 107 -0.66 10.98 -6.05
N LEU A 108 -0.56 9.78 -5.50
CA LEU A 108 -0.98 8.57 -6.21
C LEU A 108 -2.49 8.39 -6.06
N SER A 109 -3.18 8.27 -7.20
CA SER A 109 -4.60 7.95 -7.22
C SER A 109 -4.85 6.54 -6.67
N PRO A 110 -6.07 6.25 -6.17
CA PRO A 110 -6.44 4.90 -5.76
C PRO A 110 -6.20 3.86 -6.86
N GLU A 111 -6.51 4.18 -8.11
CA GLU A 111 -6.38 3.28 -9.26
C GLU A 111 -4.93 2.91 -9.54
N ILE A 112 -4.00 3.87 -9.43
CA ILE A 112 -2.57 3.58 -9.57
C ILE A 112 -2.12 2.63 -8.46
N ARG A 113 -2.57 2.87 -7.22
CA ARG A 113 -2.17 2.02 -6.08
C ARG A 113 -2.68 0.59 -6.20
N ASP A 114 -3.85 0.42 -6.81
CA ASP A 114 -4.45 -0.89 -7.05
C ASP A 114 -3.65 -1.72 -8.06
N GLN A 115 -2.85 -1.06 -8.90
CA GLN A 115 -1.95 -1.71 -9.85
C GLN A 115 -0.58 -2.04 -9.24
N ILE A 116 -0.29 -1.62 -8.01
CA ILE A 116 1.00 -1.90 -7.36
C ILE A 116 1.01 -3.32 -6.79
N THR A 117 1.80 -4.18 -7.41
CA THR A 117 2.07 -5.54 -6.96
C THR A 117 3.41 -5.62 -6.24
N PHE A 118 3.50 -6.48 -5.21
CA PHE A 118 4.73 -6.67 -4.43
C PHE A 118 5.26 -8.11 -4.52
N ASP A 119 4.88 -8.88 -5.54
CA ASP A 119 4.92 -10.34 -5.47
C ASP A 119 6.25 -11.03 -5.81
N ALA A 120 7.03 -10.53 -6.76
CA ALA A 120 8.22 -11.26 -7.24
C ALA A 120 9.51 -10.98 -6.45
N ASP A 121 9.74 -9.73 -6.05
CA ASP A 121 11.01 -9.31 -5.44
C ASP A 121 10.99 -9.30 -3.90
N CYS A 122 9.84 -9.60 -3.29
CA CYS A 122 9.65 -9.48 -1.85
C CYS A 122 9.72 -10.79 -1.08
N ILE A 123 9.76 -11.91 -1.79
CA ILE A 123 10.05 -13.23 -1.26
C ILE A 123 11.27 -13.76 -1.99
N ASP A 124 12.41 -13.84 -1.31
CA ASP A 124 13.55 -14.59 -1.83
C ASP A 124 13.43 -16.03 -1.34
N LEU A 125 12.84 -16.90 -2.15
CA LEU A 125 12.67 -18.32 -1.82
C LEU A 125 14.00 -19.02 -1.56
N THR A 126 15.12 -18.52 -2.10
CA THR A 126 16.45 -19.11 -1.88
C THR A 126 16.96 -18.83 -0.47
N GLN A 127 16.57 -17.70 0.12
CA GLN A 127 16.89 -17.39 1.53
C GLN A 127 15.99 -18.12 2.52
N LEU A 128 14.87 -18.69 2.07
CA LEU A 128 13.87 -19.33 2.92
C LEU A 128 13.95 -20.86 2.92
N VAL A 129 14.88 -21.48 2.17
CA VAL A 129 14.92 -22.95 1.98
C VAL A 129 14.99 -23.72 3.30
N ASP A 130 15.71 -23.18 4.30
CA ASP A 130 15.88 -23.78 5.64
C ASP A 130 15.31 -22.90 6.78
N ASP A 131 14.50 -21.88 6.46
CA ASP A 131 13.87 -21.04 7.49
C ASP A 131 12.58 -21.73 7.97
N CYS A 132 12.52 -22.09 9.25
CA CYS A 132 11.31 -22.64 9.87
C CYS A 132 10.08 -21.73 9.68
N ARG A 133 10.25 -20.44 9.45
CA ARG A 133 9.18 -19.48 9.19
C ARG A 133 8.75 -19.42 7.72
N LYS A 134 9.32 -20.21 6.81
CA LYS A 134 9.01 -20.13 5.38
C LYS A 134 7.51 -20.15 5.12
N ASP A 135 6.79 -21.12 5.69
CA ASP A 135 5.34 -21.26 5.49
C ASP A 135 4.57 -20.09 6.09
N SER A 136 4.98 -19.61 7.28
CA SER A 136 4.44 -18.41 7.90
C SER A 136 4.58 -17.19 7.00
N ILE A 137 5.78 -16.98 6.45
CA ILE A 137 6.13 -15.85 5.59
C ILE A 137 5.31 -15.88 4.30
N LEU A 138 5.18 -17.06 3.68
CA LEU A 138 4.37 -17.23 2.46
C LEU A 138 2.90 -16.92 2.74
N LYS A 139 2.32 -17.48 3.82
CA LYS A 139 0.93 -17.22 4.22
C LYS A 139 0.68 -15.73 4.52
N GLN A 140 1.62 -15.06 5.20
CA GLN A 140 1.53 -13.63 5.47
C GLN A 140 1.56 -12.82 4.17
N HIS A 141 2.47 -13.15 3.25
CA HIS A 141 2.57 -12.48 1.95
C HIS A 141 1.30 -12.66 1.11
N GLU A 142 0.78 -13.88 1.01
CA GLU A 142 -0.50 -14.17 0.34
C GLU A 142 -1.67 -13.38 0.98
N CYS A 143 -1.61 -13.16 2.29
CA CYS A 143 -2.62 -12.39 2.99
C CYS A 143 -2.57 -10.87 2.71
N LEU A 144 -1.48 -10.35 2.14
CA LEU A 144 -1.32 -8.91 1.85
C LEU A 144 -2.51 -8.36 1.05
N GLY A 145 -2.87 -9.03 -0.05
CA GLY A 145 -3.97 -8.59 -0.91
C GLY A 145 -5.30 -8.48 -0.15
N ARG A 146 -5.58 -9.44 0.74
CA ARG A 146 -6.79 -9.43 1.57
C ARG A 146 -6.77 -8.31 2.60
N CYS A 147 -5.63 -8.09 3.28
CA CYS A 147 -5.48 -6.96 4.20
C CYS A 147 -5.72 -5.62 3.50
N LEU A 148 -5.08 -5.43 2.33
CA LEU A 148 -5.20 -4.19 1.56
C LEU A 148 -6.65 -3.93 1.15
N ARG A 149 -7.37 -4.96 0.70
CA ARG A 149 -8.79 -4.87 0.33
C ARG A 149 -9.65 -4.52 1.55
N LEU A 150 -9.54 -5.28 2.64
CA LEU A 150 -10.37 -5.07 3.84
C LEU A 150 -10.16 -3.67 4.44
N ARG A 151 -8.91 -3.19 4.56
CA ARG A 151 -8.66 -1.83 5.05
C ARG A 151 -9.21 -0.75 4.13
N ARG A 152 -9.26 -1.00 2.81
CA ARG A 152 -9.85 -0.06 1.85
C ARG A 152 -11.37 -0.03 1.94
N GLU A 153 -12.03 -1.16 2.09
CA GLU A 153 -13.50 -1.26 2.11
C GLU A 153 -14.11 -0.81 3.46
N ASN A 154 -13.31 -0.79 4.53
CA ASN A 154 -13.78 -0.46 5.87
C ASN A 154 -13.43 0.97 6.30
N PRO A 155 -14.18 1.56 7.25
CA PRO A 155 -13.93 2.91 7.74
C PRO A 155 -12.59 3.05 8.46
N PRO A 156 -12.07 4.29 8.60
CA PRO A 156 -10.95 4.57 9.48
C PRO A 156 -11.19 4.02 10.89
N GLY A 157 -10.20 3.32 11.44
CA GLY A 157 -10.31 2.64 12.74
C GLY A 157 -10.48 1.12 12.64
N PHE A 158 -10.78 0.57 11.46
CA PHE A 158 -10.78 -0.87 11.24
C PHE A 158 -9.45 -1.51 11.66
N HIS A 159 -9.55 -2.52 12.53
CA HIS A 159 -8.42 -3.31 12.99
C HIS A 159 -8.34 -4.60 12.18
N PHE A 160 -7.24 -4.75 11.46
CA PHE A 160 -6.94 -5.99 10.76
C PHE A 160 -6.16 -6.91 11.69
N ASP A 161 -6.76 -8.05 12.02
CA ASP A 161 -6.14 -9.15 12.74
C ASP A 161 -5.81 -10.31 11.78
N GLN A 162 -4.58 -10.82 11.83
CA GLN A 162 -4.12 -11.84 10.90
C GLN A 162 -4.82 -13.19 11.14
N LEU A 163 -5.06 -13.57 12.40
CA LEU A 163 -5.71 -14.83 12.74
C LEU A 163 -7.17 -14.86 12.29
N THR A 164 -7.87 -13.73 12.41
CA THR A 164 -9.27 -13.63 12.01
C THR A 164 -9.44 -13.47 10.50
N HIS A 165 -8.52 -12.78 9.82
CA HIS A 165 -8.74 -12.32 8.45
C HIS A 165 -7.87 -13.01 7.39
N CYS A 166 -6.81 -13.75 7.75
CA CYS A 166 -6.00 -14.49 6.79
C CYS A 166 -6.43 -15.97 6.76
N PRO A 167 -6.89 -16.52 5.62
CA PRO A 167 -7.17 -17.95 5.52
C PRO A 167 -5.91 -18.78 5.82
N GLY A 168 -6.05 -19.83 6.62
CA GLY A 168 -4.94 -20.74 6.91
C GLY A 168 -3.84 -20.18 7.81
N MET A 169 -4.02 -18.99 8.38
CA MET A 169 -3.20 -18.48 9.47
C MET A 169 -3.78 -18.94 10.81
N ASP A 170 -2.96 -19.67 11.55
CA ASP A 170 -3.19 -20.07 12.94
C ASP A 170 -2.00 -19.63 13.79
N ILE A 171 -2.06 -19.88 15.09
CA ILE A 171 -1.02 -19.48 16.04
C ILE A 171 0.31 -20.17 15.70
N GLU A 172 0.28 -21.44 15.32
CA GLU A 172 1.46 -22.23 14.93
C GLU A 172 2.09 -21.66 13.64
N SER A 173 1.25 -21.21 12.71
CA SER A 173 1.66 -20.57 11.46
C SER A 173 2.15 -19.15 11.65
N LEU A 174 1.84 -18.45 12.75
CA LEU A 174 2.39 -17.12 13.03
C LEU A 174 3.84 -17.18 13.50
N ASP A 175 4.18 -18.24 14.22
CA ASP A 175 5.50 -18.46 14.78
C ASP A 175 6.04 -19.80 14.24
N GLY A 176 6.39 -19.81 12.96
CA GLY A 176 6.80 -21.03 12.25
C GLY A 176 8.03 -21.75 12.83
N CYS A 177 8.69 -21.17 13.84
CA CYS A 177 9.79 -21.80 14.56
C CYS A 177 9.39 -22.39 15.92
N ILE A 178 8.13 -22.25 16.34
CA ILE A 178 7.60 -23.02 17.46
C ILE A 178 7.33 -24.44 16.93
N GLY A 179 8.26 -25.34 17.21
CA GLY A 179 8.01 -26.77 17.04
C GLY A 179 6.84 -27.22 17.90
N PRO A 180 6.29 -28.43 17.68
CA PRO A 180 5.29 -28.99 18.59
C PRO A 180 5.82 -28.87 20.02
N SER A 181 4.96 -28.49 20.96
CA SER A 181 5.25 -28.17 22.36
C SER A 181 5.90 -29.30 23.19
N ASN A 182 6.44 -30.32 22.52
CA ASN A 182 6.97 -31.57 23.04
C ASN A 182 8.51 -31.61 23.05
N LEU A 183 9.20 -30.47 22.97
CA LEU A 183 10.66 -30.37 23.17
C LEU A 183 11.05 -29.75 24.53
N LEU A 184 10.07 -29.53 25.42
CA LEU A 184 10.35 -29.32 26.86
C LEU A 184 10.51 -30.62 27.64
N ASP A 185 10.41 -31.78 26.99
CA ASP A 185 10.89 -33.06 27.50
C ASP A 185 12.39 -33.23 27.21
N PHE A 186 13.22 -32.35 27.78
CA PHE A 186 14.63 -32.64 28.03
C PHE A 186 14.87 -32.62 29.53
N TYR A 187 14.63 -33.78 30.14
CA TYR A 187 15.45 -34.32 31.21
C TYR A 187 16.87 -34.62 30.69
#